data_AF-A0A962YH34-F1
#
_entry.id   AF-A0A962YH34-F1
#
_cell.length_a   1.000
_cell.length_b   1.000
_cell.length_c   1.000
_cell.angle_alpha   90.00
_cell.angle_beta   90.00
_cell.angle_gamma   90.00
#
_symmetry.space_group_name_H-M   'P 1'
#
loop_
_entity.id
_entity.type
_entity.pdbx_description
1 polymer ?
#
loop_
_entity_poly.entity_id
_entity_poly.type
_entity_poly.pdbx_seq_one_letter_code
_entity_poly.pdbx_strand_id
1 'polypeptide(L)'
;AISREQLGKALGLANASPDPFGATQSDALATAFKLIVQHSQNWHSYPDETAQHALHRAISKLFNAQEARQRLHFPSAEALRLDAQGELQRSAERFKNFLPLRLQNQPRWLVAGALAGALGCATLATLTNPAVLAALPLWSLLGGALAALGINWTPATAPTQQLDFFEPVSAAALFALVLSLQGREETAITHILDQTLDTSTPELPDAQAVQAWLTTVEARLEQALAKDTA
;
A
#
# COMPACT_ATOMS: atom_id res chain seq x y z
N ALA A 1 25.47 -21.46 -35.65
CA ALA A 1 24.34 -21.05 -34.80
C ALA A 1 24.90 -20.22 -33.65
N ILE A 2 24.50 -18.97 -33.51
CA ILE A 2 24.95 -18.10 -32.41
C ILE A 2 24.14 -18.52 -31.17
N SER A 3 24.81 -18.87 -30.07
CA SER A 3 24.11 -19.26 -28.84
C SER A 3 23.41 -18.06 -28.20
N ARG A 4 22.32 -18.28 -27.45
CA ARG A 4 21.60 -17.21 -26.73
C ARG A 4 22.53 -16.36 -25.85
N GLU A 5 23.56 -16.96 -25.27
CA GLU A 5 24.57 -16.24 -24.47
C GLU A 5 25.42 -15.28 -25.29
N GLN A 6 25.81 -15.67 -26.51
CA GLN A 6 26.58 -14.82 -27.40
C GLN A 6 25.75 -13.64 -27.90
N LEU A 7 24.44 -13.84 -28.08
CA LEU A 7 23.50 -12.79 -28.45
C LEU A 7 23.27 -11.80 -27.29
N GLY A 8 23.21 -12.29 -26.05
CA GLY A 8 23.13 -11.45 -24.84
C GLY A 8 24.40 -10.60 -24.60
N LYS A 9 25.58 -11.15 -24.89
CA LYS A 9 26.85 -10.39 -24.85
C LYS A 9 26.95 -9.35 -25.97
N ALA A 10 26.53 -9.69 -27.19
CA ALA A 10 26.58 -8.77 -28.33
C ALA A 10 25.63 -7.56 -28.18
N LEU A 11 24.54 -7.72 -27.41
CA LEU A 11 23.57 -6.66 -27.12
C LEU A 11 23.91 -5.86 -25.85
N GLY A 12 25.04 -6.12 -25.19
CA GLY A 12 25.42 -5.42 -23.96
C GLY A 12 24.56 -5.76 -22.73
N LEU A 13 23.74 -6.81 -22.79
CA LEU A 13 22.83 -7.22 -21.71
C LEU A 13 23.51 -8.09 -20.64
N ALA A 14 24.69 -8.65 -20.93
CA ALA A 14 25.40 -9.56 -20.03
C ALA A 14 26.10 -8.87 -18.83
N ASN A 15 26.04 -7.53 -18.74
CA ASN A 15 26.60 -6.75 -17.63
C ASN A 15 25.54 -5.95 -16.85
N ALA A 16 24.26 -6.35 -16.92
CA ALA A 16 23.27 -5.82 -15.98
C ALA A 16 23.74 -6.17 -14.56
N SER A 17 24.27 -5.15 -13.88
CA SER A 17 24.73 -5.19 -12.50
C SER A 17 23.65 -5.72 -11.56
N PRO A 18 24.01 -6.25 -10.38
CA PRO A 18 23.03 -6.59 -9.35
C PRO A 18 22.06 -5.42 -9.18
N ASP A 19 20.78 -5.78 -9.24
CA ASP A 19 19.62 -4.91 -9.36
C ASP A 19 19.78 -3.57 -8.62
N PRO A 20 20.10 -2.45 -9.32
CA PRO A 20 20.26 -1.13 -8.67
C PRO A 20 18.95 -0.64 -8.03
N PHE A 21 17.84 -1.32 -8.31
CA PHE A 21 16.53 -1.06 -7.75
C PHE A 21 16.21 -1.92 -6.52
N GLY A 22 16.91 -3.05 -6.30
CA GLY A 22 16.63 -3.96 -5.19
C GLY A 22 17.04 -3.39 -3.82
N ALA A 23 18.25 -2.82 -3.73
CA ALA A 23 18.75 -2.24 -2.48
C ALA A 23 17.97 -0.97 -2.08
N THR A 24 17.67 -0.11 -3.05
CA THR A 24 16.97 1.17 -2.80
C THR A 24 15.50 0.97 -2.44
N GLN A 25 14.82 -0.02 -3.01
CA GLN A 25 13.43 -0.34 -2.64
C GLN A 25 13.33 -1.00 -1.26
N SER A 26 14.30 -1.87 -0.90
CA SER A 26 14.37 -2.46 0.44
C SER A 26 14.57 -1.38 1.51
N ASP A 27 15.51 -0.45 1.28
CA ASP A 27 15.76 0.68 2.18
C ASP A 27 14.53 1.61 2.30
N ALA A 28 13.81 1.85 1.21
CA ALA A 28 12.59 2.65 1.21
C ALA A 28 11.47 1.97 2.01
N LEU A 29 11.31 0.65 1.90
CA LEU A 29 10.31 -0.11 2.65
C LEU A 29 10.61 -0.14 4.16
N ALA A 30 11.86 -0.43 4.54
CA ALA A 30 12.27 -0.38 5.94
C ALA A 30 12.06 1.03 6.53
N THR A 31 12.29 2.08 5.74
CA THR A 31 12.00 3.47 6.13
C THR A 31 10.50 3.72 6.26
N ALA A 32 9.67 3.19 5.36
CA ALA A 32 8.22 3.28 5.44
C ALA A 32 7.67 2.62 6.70
N PHE A 33 8.17 1.44 7.08
CA PHE A 33 7.75 0.77 8.31
C PHE A 33 8.13 1.57 9.56
N LYS A 34 9.32 2.17 9.59
CA LYS A 34 9.70 3.09 10.67
C LYS A 34 8.76 4.31 10.75
N LEU A 35 8.35 4.87 9.62
CA LEU A 35 7.36 5.96 9.60
C LEU A 35 5.99 5.53 10.15
N ILE A 36 5.53 4.31 9.81
CA ILE A 36 4.26 3.79 10.34
C ILE A 36 4.34 3.68 11.87
N VAL A 37 5.42 3.11 12.41
CA VAL A 37 5.64 3.04 13.87
C VAL A 37 5.68 4.44 14.48
N GLN A 38 6.44 5.38 13.90
CA GLN A 38 6.53 6.75 14.40
C GLN A 38 5.18 7.48 14.41
N HIS A 39 4.37 7.32 13.37
CA HIS A 39 3.02 7.89 13.35
C HIS A 39 2.13 7.26 14.42
N SER A 40 2.20 5.93 14.59
CA SER A 40 1.39 5.22 15.60
C SER A 40 1.69 5.62 17.04
N GLN A 41 2.92 6.06 17.35
CA GLN A 41 3.29 6.58 18.68
C GLN A 41 2.51 7.84 19.07
N ASN A 42 2.00 8.59 18.08
CA ASN A 42 1.27 9.83 18.31
C ASN A 42 -0.25 9.62 18.31
N TRP A 43 -0.73 8.41 18.03
CA TRP A 43 -2.16 8.10 18.00
C TRP A 43 -2.63 7.79 19.42
N HIS A 44 -3.44 8.69 19.97
CA HIS A 44 -4.11 8.52 21.26
C HIS A 44 -5.55 7.99 21.11
N SER A 45 -6.04 7.98 19.88
CA SER A 45 -7.33 7.47 19.42
C SER A 45 -7.14 6.84 18.04
N TYR A 46 -8.16 6.15 17.53
CA TYR A 46 -8.15 5.70 16.14
C TYR A 46 -7.80 6.89 15.21
N PRO A 47 -6.79 6.76 14.32
CA PRO A 47 -6.29 7.88 13.54
C PRO A 47 -7.36 8.37 12.56
N ASP A 48 -7.57 9.67 12.56
CA ASP A 48 -8.44 10.31 11.59
C ASP A 48 -7.85 10.26 10.16
N GLU A 49 -8.66 10.64 9.19
CA GLU A 49 -8.29 10.65 7.78
C GLU A 49 -7.07 11.55 7.52
N THR A 50 -6.97 12.68 8.22
CA THR A 50 -5.86 13.62 8.02
C THR A 50 -4.53 12.96 8.41
N ALA A 51 -4.51 12.25 9.53
CA ALA A 51 -3.35 11.49 9.98
C ALA A 51 -3.02 10.34 9.03
N GLN A 52 -4.01 9.58 8.55
CA GLN A 52 -3.79 8.48 7.61
C GLN A 52 -3.32 8.97 6.23
N HIS A 53 -3.94 10.02 5.69
CA HIS A 53 -3.55 10.64 4.43
C HIS A 53 -2.13 11.23 4.53
N ALA A 54 -1.78 11.89 5.64
CA ALA A 54 -0.43 12.37 5.88
C ALA A 54 0.60 11.24 5.88
N LEU A 55 0.29 10.10 6.51
CA LEU A 55 1.14 8.90 6.50
C LEU A 55 1.32 8.33 5.09
N HIS A 56 0.24 8.11 4.34
CA HIS A 56 0.31 7.61 2.96
C HIS A 56 1.09 8.58 2.04
N ARG A 57 0.96 9.89 2.27
CA ARG A 57 1.74 10.91 1.55
C ARG A 57 3.22 10.85 1.91
N ALA A 58 3.56 10.59 3.18
CA ALA A 58 4.94 10.41 3.60
C ALA A 58 5.56 9.16 2.97
N ILE A 59 4.81 8.04 2.97
CA ILE A 59 5.22 6.77 2.34
C ILE A 59 5.45 6.96 0.84
N SER A 60 4.50 7.53 0.10
CA SER A 60 4.63 7.72 -1.35
C SER A 60 5.84 8.56 -1.77
N LYS A 61 6.29 9.51 -0.94
CA LYS A 61 7.52 10.28 -1.18
C LYS A 61 8.79 9.42 -1.16
N LEU A 62 8.80 8.30 -0.44
CA LEU A 62 9.94 7.39 -0.37
C LEU A 62 10.13 6.58 -1.67
N PHE A 63 9.05 6.31 -2.41
CA PHE A 63 9.02 5.38 -3.54
C PHE A 63 8.96 6.06 -4.91
N ASN A 64 9.44 7.30 -5.05
CA ASN A 64 9.33 8.07 -6.30
C ASN A 64 7.90 8.08 -6.87
N ALA A 65 6.98 8.72 -6.15
CA ALA A 65 5.53 8.77 -6.42
C ALA A 65 5.10 8.93 -7.90
N GLN A 66 5.88 9.65 -8.71
CA GLN A 66 5.58 9.87 -10.13
C GLN A 66 5.69 8.57 -10.95
N GLU A 67 6.74 7.79 -10.70
CA GLU A 67 6.99 6.50 -11.36
C GLU A 67 6.00 5.45 -10.84
N ALA A 68 5.75 5.46 -9.53
CA ALA A 68 4.74 4.65 -8.89
C ALA A 68 3.34 4.84 -9.48
N ARG A 69 2.95 6.10 -9.72
CA ARG A 69 1.67 6.43 -10.34
C ARG A 69 1.53 5.84 -11.73
N GLN A 70 2.59 5.91 -12.55
CA GLN A 70 2.58 5.36 -13.91
C GLN A 70 2.44 3.84 -13.89
N ARG A 71 3.19 3.15 -13.01
CA ARG A 71 3.21 1.68 -12.93
C ARG A 71 1.93 1.10 -12.34
N LEU A 72 1.37 1.72 -11.32
CA LEU A 72 0.14 1.26 -10.67
C LEU A 72 -1.12 1.81 -11.33
N HIS A 73 -0.99 2.46 -12.49
CA HIS A 73 -2.09 3.08 -13.23
C HIS A 73 -3.02 3.93 -12.35
N PHE A 74 -2.43 4.71 -11.44
CA PHE A 74 -3.20 5.62 -10.61
C PHE A 74 -3.70 6.80 -11.46
N PRO A 75 -4.93 7.27 -11.21
CA PRO A 75 -5.55 8.28 -12.05
C PRO A 75 -4.84 9.61 -11.99
N SER A 76 -5.07 10.40 -13.04
CA SER A 76 -4.56 11.76 -13.06
C SER A 76 -5.34 12.70 -12.15
N ALA A 77 -4.71 13.82 -11.77
CA ALA A 77 -5.40 14.88 -11.06
C ALA A 77 -6.64 15.36 -11.83
N GLU A 78 -6.58 15.35 -13.18
CA GLU A 78 -7.73 15.69 -14.03
C GLU A 78 -8.82 14.62 -13.99
N ALA A 79 -8.45 13.33 -14.04
CA ALA A 79 -9.42 12.24 -13.92
C ALA A 79 -10.16 12.28 -12.58
N LEU A 80 -9.44 12.53 -11.48
CA LEU A 80 -10.04 12.73 -10.16
C LEU A 80 -10.91 13.97 -10.07
N ARG A 81 -10.55 15.06 -10.77
CA ARG A 81 -11.39 16.26 -10.83
C ARG A 81 -12.73 16.00 -11.53
N LEU A 82 -12.73 15.10 -12.52
CA LEU A 82 -13.92 14.74 -13.31
C LEU A 82 -14.78 13.68 -12.62
N ASP A 83 -14.17 12.66 -12.00
CA ASP A 83 -14.85 11.52 -11.37
C ASP A 83 -14.10 11.04 -10.11
N ALA A 84 -14.03 11.88 -9.07
CA ALA A 84 -13.30 11.57 -7.84
C ALA A 84 -13.77 10.25 -7.21
N GLN A 85 -15.09 10.05 -7.14
CA GLN A 85 -15.68 8.88 -6.50
C GLN A 85 -15.38 7.60 -7.27
N GLY A 86 -15.61 7.58 -8.59
CA GLY A 86 -15.36 6.39 -9.41
C GLY A 86 -13.88 6.04 -9.49
N GLU A 87 -12.98 7.02 -9.47
CA GLU A 87 -11.53 6.79 -9.41
C GLU A 87 -11.06 6.22 -8.07
N LEU A 88 -11.59 6.72 -6.96
CA LEU A 88 -11.31 6.18 -5.62
C LEU A 88 -11.84 4.74 -5.48
N GLN A 89 -13.06 4.48 -5.99
CA GLN A 89 -13.64 3.14 -6.00
C GLN A 89 -12.80 2.17 -6.85
N ARG A 90 -12.40 2.56 -8.06
CA ARG A 90 -11.54 1.74 -8.92
C ARG A 90 -10.18 1.45 -8.27
N SER A 91 -9.62 2.42 -7.57
CA SER A 91 -8.36 2.25 -6.84
C SER A 91 -8.51 1.31 -5.64
N ALA A 92 -9.59 1.46 -4.87
CA ALA A 92 -9.92 0.55 -3.77
C ALA A 92 -10.16 -0.88 -4.27
N GLU A 93 -10.88 -1.04 -5.38
CA GLU A 93 -11.12 -2.35 -6.00
C GLU A 93 -9.83 -3.01 -6.50
N ARG A 94 -8.92 -2.23 -7.11
CA ARG A 94 -7.61 -2.74 -7.53
C ARG A 94 -6.81 -3.26 -6.35
N PHE A 95 -6.76 -2.52 -5.23
CA PHE A 95 -6.07 -2.98 -4.03
C PHE A 95 -6.74 -4.19 -3.37
N LYS A 96 -8.06 -4.27 -3.41
CA LYS A 96 -8.79 -5.49 -3.04
C LYS A 96 -8.35 -6.69 -3.90
N ASN A 97 -8.14 -6.48 -5.20
CA ASN A 97 -7.75 -7.56 -6.11
C ASN A 97 -6.27 -7.98 -5.95
N PHE A 98 -5.40 -7.09 -5.47
CA PHE A 98 -4.04 -7.46 -5.06
C PHE A 98 -4.01 -8.31 -3.78
N LEU A 99 -5.06 -8.28 -2.96
CA LEU A 99 -5.13 -9.15 -1.80
C LEU A 99 -5.27 -10.61 -2.25
N PRO A 100 -4.53 -11.54 -1.66
CA PRO A 100 -4.75 -12.96 -1.85
C PRO A 100 -6.18 -13.36 -1.46
N LEU A 101 -6.75 -14.36 -2.15
CA LEU A 101 -8.14 -14.82 -1.94
C LEU A 101 -8.47 -15.09 -0.47
N ARG A 102 -7.51 -15.63 0.29
CA ARG A 102 -7.69 -15.90 1.73
C ARG A 102 -7.90 -14.63 2.57
N LEU A 103 -7.26 -13.52 2.19
CA LEU A 103 -7.40 -12.22 2.85
C LEU A 103 -8.64 -11.46 2.37
N GLN A 104 -9.05 -11.67 1.11
CA GLN A 104 -10.31 -11.11 0.61
C GLN A 104 -11.54 -11.62 1.38
N ASN A 105 -11.45 -12.81 1.99
CA ASN A 105 -12.51 -13.35 2.84
C ASN A 105 -12.51 -12.76 4.26
N GLN A 106 -11.60 -11.84 4.58
CA GLN A 106 -11.48 -11.24 5.91
C GLN A 106 -11.91 -9.76 5.88
N PRO A 107 -12.97 -9.38 6.61
CA PRO A 107 -13.50 -8.03 6.56
C PRO A 107 -12.48 -6.93 6.87
N ARG A 108 -11.60 -7.17 7.86
CA ARG A 108 -10.58 -6.20 8.27
C ARG A 108 -9.54 -5.97 7.17
N TRP A 109 -9.15 -7.01 6.45
CA TRP A 109 -8.25 -6.90 5.30
C TRP A 109 -8.91 -6.27 4.09
N LEU A 110 -10.20 -6.52 3.85
CA LEU A 110 -10.95 -5.80 2.81
C LEU A 110 -10.97 -4.29 3.07
N VAL A 111 -11.22 -3.88 4.33
CA VAL A 111 -11.14 -2.47 4.75
C VAL A 111 -9.72 -1.95 4.53
N ALA A 112 -8.69 -2.65 5.00
CA ALA A 112 -7.30 -2.24 4.85
C ALA A 112 -6.90 -2.07 3.37
N GLY A 113 -7.27 -3.03 2.51
CA GLY A 113 -7.04 -2.98 1.07
C GLY A 113 -7.71 -1.80 0.41
N ALA A 114 -9.00 -1.60 0.70
CA ALA A 114 -9.74 -0.50 0.13
C ALA A 114 -9.22 0.87 0.61
N LEU A 115 -8.86 1.01 1.89
CA LEU A 115 -8.22 2.20 2.45
C LEU A 115 -6.87 2.47 1.78
N ALA A 116 -6.01 1.45 1.63
CA ALA A 116 -4.71 1.56 0.96
C ALA A 116 -4.86 2.08 -0.47
N GLY A 117 -5.84 1.55 -1.23
CA GLY A 117 -6.09 1.97 -2.60
C GLY A 117 -6.65 3.38 -2.71
N ALA A 118 -7.68 3.71 -1.93
CA ALA A 118 -8.32 5.01 -1.98
C ALA A 118 -7.39 6.14 -1.46
N LEU A 119 -6.74 5.92 -0.31
CA LEU A 119 -5.77 6.88 0.25
C LEU A 119 -4.51 6.97 -0.62
N GLY A 120 -4.05 5.84 -1.17
CA GLY A 120 -2.96 5.84 -2.14
C GLY A 120 -3.28 6.69 -3.37
N CYS A 121 -4.48 6.55 -3.92
CA CYS A 121 -4.97 7.37 -5.03
C CYS A 121 -5.04 8.87 -4.66
N ALA A 122 -5.65 9.20 -3.52
CA ALA A 122 -5.78 10.59 -3.05
C ALA A 122 -4.41 11.25 -2.81
N THR A 123 -3.48 10.53 -2.19
CA THR A 123 -2.13 11.05 -1.89
C THR A 123 -1.32 11.30 -3.16
N LEU A 124 -1.35 10.39 -4.13
CA LEU A 124 -0.65 10.58 -5.40
C LEU A 124 -1.24 11.74 -6.22
N ALA A 125 -2.54 11.98 -6.10
CA ALA A 125 -3.18 13.13 -6.73
C ALA A 125 -2.69 14.45 -6.12
N THR A 126 -2.68 14.55 -4.79
CA THR A 126 -2.27 15.78 -4.07
C THR A 126 -0.81 16.13 -4.25
N LEU A 127 0.06 15.14 -4.54
CA LEU A 127 1.45 15.41 -4.90
C LEU A 127 1.56 16.17 -6.23
N THR A 128 0.63 15.94 -7.17
CA THR A 128 0.65 16.62 -8.48
C THR A 128 -0.19 17.91 -8.49
N ASN A 129 -1.30 17.95 -7.75
CA ASN A 129 -2.13 19.15 -7.63
C ASN A 129 -2.83 19.19 -6.26
N PRO A 130 -2.31 19.99 -5.30
CA PRO A 130 -2.88 20.04 -3.95
C PRO A 130 -4.27 20.69 -3.89
N ALA A 131 -4.65 21.49 -4.90
CA ALA A 131 -5.94 22.20 -4.90
C ALA A 131 -7.15 21.27 -5.15
N VAL A 132 -6.93 20.08 -5.72
CA VAL A 132 -8.01 19.17 -6.13
C VAL A 132 -8.78 18.58 -4.95
N LEU A 133 -8.13 18.35 -3.80
CA LEU A 133 -8.81 17.79 -2.62
C LEU A 133 -9.33 18.85 -1.64
N ALA A 134 -8.92 20.11 -1.76
CA ALA A 134 -9.40 21.17 -0.86
C ALA A 134 -10.92 21.43 -1.01
N ALA A 135 -11.53 20.98 -2.10
CA ALA A 135 -12.92 21.22 -2.43
C ALA A 135 -13.86 20.03 -2.17
N LEU A 136 -13.33 18.86 -1.78
CA LEU A 136 -14.12 17.63 -1.69
C LEU A 136 -14.14 17.09 -0.25
N PRO A 137 -15.31 16.75 0.31
CA PRO A 137 -15.38 15.99 1.55
C PRO A 137 -14.90 14.56 1.26
N LEU A 138 -13.62 14.29 1.50
CA LEU A 138 -13.00 13.00 1.20
C LEU A 138 -13.71 11.84 1.91
N TRP A 139 -14.30 12.07 3.09
CA TRP A 139 -15.19 11.14 3.80
C TRP A 139 -16.38 10.63 2.99
N SER A 140 -17.10 11.50 2.28
CA SER A 140 -18.27 11.08 1.49
C SER A 140 -17.83 10.23 0.30
N LEU A 141 -16.66 10.55 -0.27
CA LEU A 141 -16.09 9.81 -1.37
C LEU A 141 -15.55 8.45 -0.92
N LEU A 142 -14.82 8.41 0.19
CA LEU A 142 -14.25 7.18 0.75
C LEU A 142 -15.36 6.26 1.26
N GLY A 143 -16.31 6.79 2.04
CA GLY A 143 -17.48 6.04 2.49
C GLY A 143 -18.34 5.54 1.33
N GLY A 144 -18.54 6.36 0.29
CA GLY A 144 -19.25 5.95 -0.93
C GLY A 144 -18.50 4.87 -1.72
N ALA A 145 -17.18 5.00 -1.86
CA ALA A 145 -16.34 4.01 -2.52
C ALA A 145 -16.34 2.67 -1.78
N LEU A 146 -16.23 2.70 -0.44
CA LEU A 146 -16.29 1.51 0.41
C LEU A 146 -17.68 0.87 0.38
N ALA A 147 -18.75 1.67 0.48
CA ALA A 147 -20.11 1.18 0.41
C ALA A 147 -20.43 0.53 -0.95
N ALA A 148 -19.90 1.09 -2.05
CA ALA A 148 -20.04 0.49 -3.39
C ALA A 148 -19.33 -0.87 -3.53
N LEU A 149 -18.34 -1.14 -2.67
CA LEU A 149 -17.68 -2.45 -2.54
C LEU A 149 -18.39 -3.38 -1.54
N GLY A 150 -19.52 -2.97 -0.97
CA GLY A 150 -20.24 -3.72 0.06
C GLY A 150 -19.55 -3.68 1.43
N ILE A 151 -18.58 -2.78 1.63
CA ILE A 151 -17.85 -2.63 2.89
C ILE A 151 -18.62 -1.64 3.78
N ASN A 152 -19.29 -2.16 4.80
CA ASN A 152 -19.90 -1.35 5.85
C ASN A 152 -18.82 -0.86 6.82
N TRP A 153 -18.16 0.23 6.43
CA TRP A 153 -17.18 0.90 7.28
C TRP A 153 -17.86 2.03 8.07
N THR A 154 -17.85 1.91 9.40
CA THR A 154 -18.24 3.00 10.29
C THR A 154 -16.98 3.51 11.00
N PRO A 155 -16.57 4.77 10.79
CA PRO A 155 -15.47 5.34 11.57
C PRO A 155 -15.83 5.27 13.05
N ALA A 156 -14.93 4.71 13.86
CA ALA A 156 -15.15 4.52 15.29
C ALA A 156 -15.41 5.88 15.96
N THR A 157 -16.66 6.15 16.29
CA THR A 157 -17.09 7.31 17.08
C THR A 157 -17.07 6.86 18.56
N ALA A 158 -16.03 7.28 19.29
CA ALA A 158 -15.53 6.78 20.59
C ALA A 158 -16.50 6.82 21.82
N PRO A 159 -16.16 6.28 23.04
CA PRO A 159 -15.17 5.23 23.40
C PRO A 159 -15.73 4.10 24.33
N THR A 160 -15.12 2.91 24.28
CA THR A 160 -14.88 1.97 25.42
C THR A 160 -14.10 0.74 24.98
N GLN A 161 -14.09 0.43 23.69
CA GLN A 161 -13.30 -0.67 23.16
C GLN A 161 -11.82 -0.31 23.09
N GLN A 162 -11.03 -1.27 23.54
CA GLN A 162 -9.58 -1.35 23.41
C GLN A 162 -9.12 -0.76 22.08
N LEU A 163 -8.21 0.20 22.17
CA LEU A 163 -7.59 0.85 21.02
C LEU A 163 -7.00 -0.26 20.12
N ASP A 164 -7.35 -0.27 18.84
CA ASP A 164 -6.78 -1.22 17.88
C ASP A 164 -6.45 -0.49 16.59
N PHE A 165 -5.17 -0.51 16.23
CA PHE A 165 -4.63 0.18 15.07
C PHE A 165 -4.45 -0.74 13.86
N PHE A 166 -4.95 -1.97 13.89
CA PHE A 166 -4.75 -2.92 12.81
C PHE A 166 -5.18 -2.39 11.43
N GLU A 167 -6.40 -1.87 11.24
CA GLU A 167 -6.84 -1.38 9.92
C GLU A 167 -5.95 -0.25 9.35
N PRO A 168 -5.66 0.86 10.08
CA PRO A 168 -4.82 1.93 9.53
C PRO A 168 -3.38 1.49 9.30
N VAL A 169 -2.83 0.63 10.17
CA VAL A 169 -1.45 0.13 10.04
C VAL A 169 -1.34 -0.83 8.86
N SER A 170 -2.27 -1.78 8.73
CA SER A 170 -2.29 -2.75 7.63
C SER A 170 -2.57 -2.07 6.29
N ALA A 171 -3.40 -1.04 6.23
CA ALA A 171 -3.60 -0.22 5.02
C ALA A 171 -2.28 0.45 4.58
N ALA A 172 -1.60 1.14 5.51
CA ALA A 172 -0.34 1.80 5.23
C ALA A 172 0.78 0.82 4.85
N ALA A 173 0.85 -0.33 5.53
CA ALA A 173 1.81 -1.39 5.24
C ALA A 173 1.56 -2.03 3.87
N LEU A 174 0.30 -2.35 3.53
CA LEU A 174 -0.07 -2.87 2.23
C LEU A 174 0.25 -1.87 1.12
N PHE A 175 -0.03 -0.58 1.34
CA PHE A 175 0.36 0.47 0.40
C PHE A 175 1.88 0.48 0.17
N ALA A 176 2.68 0.48 1.24
CA ALA A 176 4.14 0.44 1.12
C ALA A 176 4.65 -0.83 0.41
N LEU A 177 4.09 -2.00 0.72
CA LEU A 177 4.43 -3.28 0.09
C LEU A 177 4.11 -3.28 -1.41
N VAL A 178 2.92 -2.80 -1.81
CA VAL A 178 2.55 -2.71 -3.23
C VAL A 178 3.47 -1.72 -3.97
N LEU A 179 3.86 -0.62 -3.33
CA LEU A 179 4.85 0.31 -3.89
C LEU A 179 6.24 -0.33 -4.04
N SER A 180 6.70 -1.12 -3.07
CA SER A 180 8.01 -1.80 -3.10
C SER A 180 8.07 -3.02 -4.02
N LEU A 181 6.91 -3.49 -4.52
CA LEU A 181 6.83 -4.61 -5.47
C LEU A 181 6.58 -4.13 -6.90
N GLN A 182 6.63 -2.81 -7.15
CA GLN A 182 6.44 -2.25 -8.47
C GLN A 182 7.49 -2.73 -9.46
N GLY A 183 7.04 -2.98 -10.69
CA GLY A 183 7.87 -3.56 -11.75
C GLY A 183 7.79 -5.08 -11.83
N ARG A 184 7.11 -5.73 -10.87
CA ARG A 184 6.74 -7.15 -10.94
C ARG A 184 5.37 -7.33 -11.61
N GLU A 185 5.12 -8.52 -12.13
CA GLU A 185 3.80 -8.90 -12.64
C GLU A 185 2.77 -8.98 -11.50
N GLU A 186 1.51 -8.66 -11.78
CA GLU A 186 0.41 -8.66 -10.81
C GLU A 186 0.27 -10.02 -10.09
N THR A 187 0.39 -11.13 -10.83
CA THR A 187 0.36 -12.48 -10.24
C THR A 187 1.50 -12.71 -9.25
N ALA A 188 2.71 -12.20 -9.55
CA ALA A 188 3.86 -12.30 -8.65
C ALA A 188 3.67 -11.42 -7.41
N ILE A 189 3.10 -10.21 -7.56
CA ILE A 189 2.75 -9.34 -6.43
C ILE A 189 1.77 -10.06 -5.50
N THR A 190 0.67 -10.59 -6.03
CA THR A 190 -0.33 -11.32 -5.24
C THR A 190 0.26 -12.53 -4.55
N HIS A 191 1.14 -13.30 -5.23
CA HIS A 191 1.82 -14.44 -4.63
C HIS A 191 2.77 -14.04 -3.49
N ILE A 192 3.57 -12.98 -3.66
CA ILE A 192 4.45 -12.47 -2.61
C ILE A 192 3.64 -11.96 -1.42
N LEU A 193 2.53 -11.23 -1.66
CA LEU A 193 1.63 -10.79 -0.60
C LEU A 193 0.98 -11.98 0.12
N ASP A 194 0.65 -13.07 -0.57
CA ASP A 194 0.16 -14.31 0.02
C ASP A 194 1.21 -15.01 0.88
N GLN A 195 2.50 -14.82 0.66
CA GLN A 195 3.51 -15.38 1.56
C GLN A 195 3.85 -14.43 2.72
N THR A 196 3.65 -13.13 2.51
CA THR A 196 4.02 -12.07 3.45
C THR A 196 2.95 -11.83 4.51
N LEU A 197 1.69 -11.77 4.09
CA LEU A 197 0.55 -11.36 4.93
C LEU A 197 -0.24 -12.57 5.43
N ASP A 198 -0.51 -12.59 6.72
CA ASP A 198 -1.20 -13.69 7.40
C ASP A 198 -2.70 -13.41 7.52
N THR A 199 -3.49 -14.48 7.60
CA THR A 199 -4.92 -14.44 7.90
C THR A 199 -5.18 -14.06 9.37
N SER A 200 -4.16 -14.04 10.22
CA SER A 200 -4.28 -13.46 11.56
C SER A 200 -4.48 -11.94 11.49
N THR A 201 -5.50 -11.42 12.16
CA THR A 201 -5.68 -9.97 12.40
C THR A 201 -5.34 -9.66 13.85
N PRO A 202 -4.05 -9.52 14.21
CA PRO A 202 -3.64 -9.26 15.58
C PRO A 202 -4.19 -7.91 16.05
N GLU A 203 -4.48 -7.82 17.34
CA GLU A 203 -4.76 -6.54 17.99
C GLU A 203 -3.46 -5.73 18.06
N LEU A 204 -3.51 -4.47 17.62
CA LEU A 204 -2.38 -3.55 17.66
C LEU A 204 -2.72 -2.38 18.60
N PRO A 205 -2.64 -2.58 19.93
CA PRO A 205 -3.07 -1.56 20.89
C PRO A 205 -2.13 -0.36 21.04
N ASP A 206 -0.87 -0.51 20.64
CA ASP A 206 0.15 0.51 20.81
C ASP A 206 1.25 0.39 19.74
N ALA A 207 2.16 1.36 19.73
CA ALA A 207 3.26 1.41 18.79
C ALA A 207 4.25 0.22 18.90
N GLN A 208 4.35 -0.41 20.08
CA GLN A 208 5.22 -1.57 20.27
C GLN A 208 4.63 -2.80 19.59
N ALA A 209 3.32 -3.02 19.71
CA ALA A 209 2.60 -4.05 18.99
C ALA A 209 2.68 -3.84 17.47
N VAL A 210 2.52 -2.59 17.02
CA VAL A 210 2.70 -2.21 15.61
C VAL A 210 4.11 -2.56 15.12
N GLN A 211 5.14 -2.21 15.88
CA GLN A 211 6.52 -2.52 15.53
C GLN A 211 6.76 -4.03 15.43
N ALA A 212 6.33 -4.81 16.43
CA ALA A 212 6.50 -6.25 16.43
C ALA A 212 5.81 -6.93 15.23
N TRP A 213 4.61 -6.45 14.88
CA TRP A 213 3.88 -6.93 13.72
C TRP A 213 4.60 -6.59 12.41
N LEU A 214 5.06 -5.34 12.23
CA LEU A 214 5.78 -4.93 11.03
C LEU A 214 7.11 -5.66 10.85
N THR A 215 7.85 -5.93 11.93
CA THR A 215 9.07 -6.76 11.88
C THR A 215 8.76 -8.19 11.41
N THR A 216 7.62 -8.75 11.82
CA THR A 216 7.18 -10.08 11.35
C THR A 216 6.82 -10.06 9.86
N VAL A 217 6.14 -9.00 9.41
CA VAL A 217 5.81 -8.78 7.99
C VAL A 217 7.08 -8.64 7.15
N GLU A 218 8.06 -7.85 7.61
CA GLU A 218 9.36 -7.66 6.94
C GLU A 218 10.11 -8.99 6.78
N ALA A 219 10.25 -9.77 7.85
CA ALA A 219 10.92 -11.06 7.82
C ALA A 219 10.25 -12.06 6.85
N ARG A 220 8.91 -12.06 6.79
CA ARG A 220 8.16 -12.91 5.84
C ARG A 220 8.32 -12.44 4.39
N LEU A 221 8.36 -11.13 4.17
CA LEU A 221 8.63 -10.57 2.84
C LEU A 221 10.01 -10.97 2.33
N GLU A 222 11.05 -10.83 3.15
CA GLU A 222 12.42 -11.25 2.78
C GLU A 222 12.46 -12.73 2.38
N GLN A 223 11.79 -13.59 3.15
CA GLN A 223 11.67 -15.01 2.83
C GLN A 223 10.89 -15.26 1.53
N ALA A 224 9.82 -14.52 1.28
CA ALA A 224 9.02 -14.64 0.06
C ALA A 224 9.82 -14.21 -1.18
N LEU A 225 10.54 -13.09 -1.09
CA LEU A 225 11.40 -12.59 -2.16
C LEU A 225 12.54 -13.56 -2.48
N ALA A 226 13.18 -14.14 -1.46
CA ALA A 226 14.25 -15.12 -1.64
C ALA A 226 13.77 -16.38 -2.40
N LYS A 227 12.53 -16.81 -2.16
CA LYS A 227 11.92 -17.96 -2.86
C LYS A 227 11.54 -17.65 -4.31
N ASP A 228 11.12 -16.42 -4.59
CA ASP A 228 10.71 -16.00 -5.94
C ASP A 228 11.90 -15.86 -6.90
N THR A 229 13.10 -15.61 -6.37
CA THR A 229 14.35 -15.50 -7.15
C THR A 229 15.09 -16.82 -7.39
N ALA A 230 14.63 -17.92 -6.79
CA ALA A 230 15.28 -19.24 -6.83
C ALA A 230 14.68 -20.13 -7.92
#